data_AF-A0A3D5M6W3-F1
#
_entry.id   AF-A0A3D5M6W3-F1
#
_cell.length_a   1.000
_cell.length_b   1.000
_cell.length_c   1.000
_cell.angle_alpha   90.00
_cell.angle_beta   90.00
_cell.angle_gamma   90.00
#
_symmetry.space_group_name_H-M   'P 1'
#
loop_
_entity.id
_entity.type
_entity.pdbx_description
1 polymer ?
#
loop_
_entity_poly.entity_id
_entity_poly.type
_entity_poly.pdbx_seq_one_letter_code
_entity_poly.pdbx_strand_id
1 'polypeptide(L)'
;MKKSEAGLTLIEILVALGIFMMLGSSLVMFLRDGMSTWQIGESRREAYERAGAIMDLIGEDLRSSFTQSDPGPDNGLVDVLMLCDMDDFNRPRLRLVRTLSDETRNPVTRIAGSYTGGLAEVDYRNDSQEAKLGILRAPGGLAEVAYLMGPESGSE
;
A
#
# COMPACT_ATOMS: atom_id res chain seq x y z
N MET A 1 -46.63 -31.15 54.64
CA MET A 1 -46.24 -29.74 54.80
C MET A 1 -46.42 -29.04 53.46
N LYS A 2 -47.48 -28.25 53.26
CA LYS A 2 -47.65 -27.45 52.03
C LYS A 2 -46.75 -26.23 52.15
N LYS A 3 -45.77 -26.09 51.25
CA LYS A 3 -45.02 -24.83 51.07
C LYS A 3 -46.02 -23.77 50.62
N SER A 4 -46.13 -22.66 51.35
CA SER A 4 -46.81 -21.47 50.85
C SER A 4 -45.93 -20.88 49.74
N GLU A 5 -46.42 -20.85 48.52
CA GLU A 5 -45.83 -20.02 47.48
C GLU A 5 -46.16 -18.56 47.83
N ALA A 6 -45.16 -17.82 48.30
CA ALA A 6 -45.29 -16.39 48.54
C ALA A 6 -45.36 -15.70 47.16
N GLY A 7 -46.51 -15.10 46.85
CA GLY A 7 -46.68 -14.28 45.66
C GLY A 7 -45.90 -12.97 45.80
N LEU A 8 -45.22 -12.56 44.73
CA LEU A 8 -44.52 -11.27 44.65
C LEU A 8 -45.49 -10.10 44.84
N THR A 9 -45.10 -9.12 45.63
CA THR A 9 -45.87 -7.88 45.79
C THR A 9 -45.77 -7.02 44.53
N LEU A 10 -46.80 -6.21 44.26
CA LEU A 10 -46.80 -5.27 43.13
C LEU A 10 -45.59 -4.33 43.16
N ILE A 11 -45.16 -3.94 44.37
CA ILE A 11 -43.99 -3.10 44.60
C ILE A 11 -42.70 -3.82 44.19
N GLU A 12 -42.52 -5.08 44.57
CA GLU A 12 -41.33 -5.85 44.19
C GLU A 12 -41.21 -6.02 42.67
N ILE A 13 -42.32 -6.26 41.96
CA ILE A 13 -42.34 -6.33 40.50
C ILE A 13 -41.92 -4.99 39.89
N LEU A 14 -42.41 -3.88 40.44
CA LEU A 14 -42.08 -2.52 39.99
C LEU A 14 -40.60 -2.20 40.20
N VAL A 15 -40.05 -2.54 41.36
CA VAL A 15 -38.64 -2.36 41.68
C VAL A 15 -37.76 -3.22 40.78
N ALA A 16 -38.12 -4.50 40.60
CA ALA A 16 -37.39 -5.41 39.71
C ALA A 16 -37.37 -4.90 38.27
N LEU A 17 -38.50 -4.39 37.76
CA LEU A 17 -38.59 -3.81 36.43
C LEU A 17 -37.71 -2.54 36.31
N GLY A 18 -37.71 -1.67 37.32
CA GLY A 18 -36.88 -0.46 37.34
C GLY A 18 -35.38 -0.79 37.30
N ILE A 19 -34.95 -1.74 38.14
CA ILE A 19 -33.56 -2.24 38.13
C ILE A 19 -33.23 -2.85 36.77
N PHE A 20 -34.13 -3.66 36.21
CA PHE A 20 -33.92 -4.28 34.91
C PHE A 20 -33.76 -3.27 33.78
N MET A 21 -34.61 -2.23 33.73
CA MET A 21 -34.48 -1.14 32.75
C MET A 21 -33.17 -0.37 32.93
N MET A 22 -32.78 -0.08 34.17
CA MET A 22 -31.53 0.60 34.46
C MET A 22 -30.31 -0.21 33.98
N LEU A 23 -30.26 -1.49 34.31
CA LEU A 23 -29.20 -2.40 33.86
C LEU A 23 -29.19 -2.56 32.34
N GLY A 24 -30.35 -2.72 31.72
CA GLY A 24 -30.49 -2.80 30.26
C GLY A 24 -29.97 -1.53 29.57
N SER A 25 -30.32 -0.35 30.09
CA SER A 25 -29.84 0.92 29.52
C SER A 25 -28.33 1.12 29.67
N SER A 26 -27.76 0.73 30.82
CA SER A 26 -26.32 0.81 31.06
C SER A 26 -25.54 -0.12 30.12
N LEU A 27 -26.06 -1.32 29.87
CA LEU A 27 -25.44 -2.26 28.94
C LEU A 27 -25.44 -1.73 27.51
N VAL A 28 -26.57 -1.17 27.07
CA VAL A 28 -26.67 -0.56 25.73
C VAL A 28 -25.72 0.61 25.57
N MET A 29 -25.59 1.46 26.60
CA MET A 29 -24.65 2.58 26.59
C MET A 29 -23.20 2.09 26.51
N PHE A 30 -22.83 1.08 27.29
CA PHE A 30 -21.50 0.47 27.26
C PHE A 30 -21.16 -0.12 25.88
N LEU A 31 -22.11 -0.83 25.26
CA LEU A 31 -21.93 -1.37 23.91
C LEU A 31 -21.76 -0.27 22.87
N ARG A 32 -22.53 0.81 22.98
CA ARG A 32 -22.44 1.96 22.08
C ARG A 32 -21.07 2.64 22.18
N ASP A 33 -20.57 2.82 23.40
CA ASP A 33 -19.26 3.43 23.64
C ASP A 33 -18.11 2.50 23.19
N GLY A 34 -18.27 1.19 23.37
CA GLY A 34 -17.34 0.19 22.85
C GLY A 34 -17.27 0.21 21.32
N MET A 35 -18.42 0.28 20.65
CA MET A 35 -18.49 0.35 19.19
C MET A 35 -17.89 1.64 18.63
N SER A 36 -18.17 2.79 19.24
CA SER A 36 -17.61 4.08 18.78
C SER A 36 -16.08 4.11 18.94
N THR A 37 -15.57 3.58 20.05
CA THR A 37 -14.12 3.44 20.29
C THR A 37 -13.49 2.51 19.25
N TRP A 38 -14.14 1.39 18.97
CA TRP A 38 -13.66 0.44 17.96
C TRP A 38 -13.63 1.07 16.55
N GLN A 39 -14.68 1.80 16.16
CA GLN A 39 -14.72 2.49 14.86
C GLN A 39 -13.59 3.51 14.70
N ILE A 40 -13.28 4.28 15.74
CA ILE A 40 -12.15 5.23 15.73
C ILE A 40 -10.82 4.48 15.60
N GLY A 41 -10.67 3.36 16.30
CA GLY A 41 -9.49 2.50 16.20
C GLY A 41 -9.31 1.93 14.79
N GLU A 42 -10.39 1.43 14.20
CA GLU A 42 -10.38 0.81 12.89
C GLU A 42 -10.04 1.81 11.78
N SER A 43 -10.63 3.01 11.81
CA SER A 43 -10.30 4.08 10.87
C SER A 43 -8.82 4.47 10.93
N ARG A 44 -8.22 4.52 12.12
CA ARG A 44 -6.78 4.77 12.28
C ARG A 44 -5.94 3.61 11.77
N ARG A 45 -6.33 2.37 12.07
CA ARG A 45 -5.64 1.16 11.60
C ARG A 45 -5.58 1.14 10.07
N GLU A 46 -6.71 1.39 9.42
CA GLU A 46 -6.81 1.47 7.97
C GLU A 46 -5.93 2.59 7.38
N ALA A 47 -5.93 3.78 7.99
CA ALA A 47 -5.06 4.87 7.56
C ALA A 47 -3.56 4.51 7.65
N TYR A 48 -3.14 3.84 8.73
CA TYR A 48 -1.77 3.38 8.89
C TYR A 48 -1.39 2.25 7.93
N GLU A 49 -2.31 1.33 7.66
CA GLU A 49 -2.08 0.25 6.69
C GLU A 49 -1.87 0.82 5.28
N ARG A 50 -2.71 1.76 4.87
CA ARG A 50 -2.56 2.48 3.59
C ARG A 50 -1.27 3.28 3.53
N ALA A 51 -0.94 4.01 4.60
CA ALA A 51 0.31 4.76 4.68
C ALA A 51 1.54 3.83 4.62
N GLY A 52 1.48 2.68 5.30
CA GLY A 52 2.54 1.67 5.27
C GLY A 52 2.83 1.19 3.85
N ALA A 53 1.80 0.79 3.10
CA ALA A 53 1.96 0.33 1.72
C ALA A 53 2.62 1.39 0.81
N ILE A 54 2.25 2.67 0.96
CA ILE A 54 2.84 3.78 0.19
C ILE A 54 4.29 4.01 0.61
N MET A 55 4.57 4.03 1.92
CA MET A 55 5.91 4.28 2.45
C MET A 55 6.89 3.15 2.14
N ASP A 56 6.42 1.90 2.12
CA ASP A 56 7.22 0.75 1.73
C ASP A 56 7.65 0.85 0.26
N LEU A 57 6.75 1.27 -0.62
CA LEU A 57 7.04 1.51 -2.04
C LEU A 57 8.06 2.64 -2.23
N ILE A 58 7.84 3.80 -1.61
CA ILE A 58 8.78 4.93 -1.65
C ILE A 58 10.15 4.51 -1.11
N GLY A 59 10.15 3.76 0.01
CA GLY A 59 11.37 3.25 0.61
C GLY A 59 12.14 2.30 -0.30
N GLU A 60 11.43 1.44 -1.05
CA GLU A 60 12.04 0.56 -2.04
C GLU A 60 12.66 1.35 -3.20
N ASP A 61 11.94 2.32 -3.75
CA ASP A 61 12.45 3.16 -4.85
C ASP A 61 13.68 3.97 -4.46
N LEU A 62 13.68 4.51 -3.24
CA LEU A 62 14.82 5.23 -2.68
C LEU A 62 16.04 4.31 -2.47
N ARG A 63 15.81 3.08 -1.98
CA ARG A 63 16.89 2.08 -1.83
C ARG A 63 17.45 1.62 -3.17
N SER A 64 16.61 1.57 -4.20
CA SER A 64 17.00 1.22 -5.57
C SER A 64 17.52 2.41 -6.38
N SER A 65 17.67 3.59 -5.77
CA SER A 65 18.18 4.77 -6.46
C SER A 65 19.58 4.52 -7.04
N PHE A 66 19.72 4.78 -8.34
CA PHE A 66 20.96 4.60 -9.07
C PHE A 66 21.79 5.87 -8.92
N THR A 67 23.06 5.72 -8.54
CA THR A 67 23.93 6.88 -8.18
C THR A 67 25.19 6.98 -9.04
N GLN A 68 25.44 6.01 -9.91
CA GLN A 68 26.64 5.97 -10.75
C GLN A 68 26.25 6.12 -12.20
N SER A 69 26.90 7.00 -12.94
CA SER A 69 26.80 6.99 -14.40
C SER A 69 27.67 5.85 -14.94
N ASP A 70 27.10 4.65 -15.02
CA ASP A 70 27.74 3.48 -15.66
C ASP A 70 27.61 3.59 -17.19
N PRO A 71 28.53 3.03 -17.99
CA PRO A 71 28.36 2.94 -19.44
C PRO A 71 27.11 2.10 -19.73
N GLY A 72 26.11 2.72 -20.35
CA GLY A 72 24.98 2.01 -20.92
C GLY A 72 25.41 1.06 -22.05
N PRO A 73 24.48 0.27 -22.59
CA PRO A 73 24.74 -0.75 -23.62
C PRO A 73 25.56 -0.26 -24.83
N ASP A 74 25.48 1.04 -25.16
CA ASP A 74 26.18 1.69 -26.27
C ASP A 74 27.43 2.49 -25.85
N ASN A 75 28.04 2.20 -24.69
CA ASN A 75 29.16 2.96 -24.11
C ASN A 75 28.86 4.45 -23.82
N GLY A 76 27.60 4.88 -23.93
CA GLY A 76 27.14 6.20 -23.50
C GLY A 76 26.95 6.23 -21.99
N LEU A 77 27.32 7.33 -21.33
CA LEU A 77 27.05 7.52 -19.90
C LEU A 77 25.53 7.65 -19.71
N VAL A 78 24.98 6.95 -18.72
CA VAL A 78 23.60 7.18 -18.30
C VAL A 78 23.53 8.46 -17.45
N ASP A 79 22.64 9.36 -17.83
CA ASP A 79 22.29 10.53 -17.03
C ASP A 79 21.49 10.10 -15.80
N VAL A 80 22.10 10.30 -14.63
CA VAL A 80 21.49 10.03 -13.33
C VAL A 80 20.86 11.31 -12.79
N LEU A 81 19.62 11.22 -12.32
CA LEU A 81 18.89 12.34 -11.73
C LEU A 81 18.34 11.96 -10.36
N MET A 82 18.51 12.86 -9.39
CA MET A 82 17.76 12.90 -8.13
C MET A 82 17.39 14.35 -7.86
N LEU A 83 16.10 14.68 -7.92
CA LEU A 83 15.60 16.05 -7.86
C LEU A 83 14.38 16.13 -6.94
N CYS A 84 14.40 17.10 -6.04
CA CYS A 84 13.22 17.57 -5.32
C CYS A 84 12.88 18.96 -5.84
N ASP A 85 11.72 19.11 -6.47
CA ASP A 85 11.26 20.39 -7.02
C ASP A 85 9.76 20.59 -6.80
N MET A 86 9.24 21.70 -7.31
CA MET A 86 7.80 21.95 -7.37
C MET A 86 7.31 21.76 -8.80
N ASP A 87 6.09 21.27 -8.96
CA ASP A 87 5.40 21.31 -10.25
C ASP A 87 4.86 22.69 -10.60
N ASP A 88 4.24 22.82 -11.78
CA ASP A 88 3.64 24.06 -12.26
C ASP A 88 2.47 24.53 -11.37
N PHE A 89 1.96 23.67 -10.48
CA PHE A 89 0.92 23.94 -9.50
C PHE A 89 1.47 24.11 -8.08
N ASN A 90 2.78 24.29 -7.93
CA ASN A 90 3.49 24.49 -6.67
C ASN A 90 3.37 23.30 -5.69
N ARG A 91 3.23 22.07 -6.21
CA ARG A 91 3.19 20.84 -5.41
C ARG A 91 4.58 20.20 -5.36
N PRO A 92 4.98 19.65 -4.20
CA PRO A 92 6.29 19.03 -4.06
C PRO A 92 6.36 17.74 -4.88
N ARG A 93 7.48 17.55 -5.57
CA ARG A 93 7.81 16.35 -6.33
C ARG A 93 9.14 15.78 -5.89
N LEU A 94 9.26 14.46 -6.05
CA LEU A 94 10.53 13.75 -5.99
C LEU A 94 10.70 12.97 -7.30
N ARG A 95 11.77 13.25 -8.03
CA ARG A 95 12.17 12.54 -9.26
C ARG A 95 13.50 11.84 -9.01
N LEU A 96 13.58 10.57 -9.36
CA LEU A 96 14.82 9.82 -9.27
C LEU A 96 14.93 8.75 -10.36
N VAL A 97 16.16 8.37 -10.68
CA VAL A 97 16.47 7.22 -11.52
C VAL A 97 16.77 6.03 -10.61
N ARG A 98 16.06 4.90 -10.79
CA ARG A 98 16.26 3.68 -10.01
C ARG A 98 16.61 2.47 -10.89
N THR A 99 17.26 1.49 -10.28
CA THR A 99 17.38 0.14 -10.84
C THR A 99 16.10 -0.65 -10.62
N LEU A 100 15.75 -1.53 -11.55
CA LEU A 100 14.71 -2.52 -11.30
C LEU A 100 15.33 -3.73 -10.61
N SER A 101 14.80 -4.06 -9.44
CA SER A 101 15.34 -5.11 -8.56
C SER A 101 15.42 -6.47 -9.28
N ASP A 102 14.56 -6.71 -10.27
CA ASP A 102 14.56 -7.93 -11.08
C ASP A 102 15.73 -8.03 -12.09
N GLU A 103 16.37 -6.93 -12.48
CA GLU A 103 17.62 -6.94 -13.26
C GLU A 103 18.82 -7.46 -12.46
N THR A 104 18.76 -7.30 -11.13
CA THR A 104 19.76 -7.88 -10.23
C THR A 104 19.50 -9.38 -10.02
N ARG A 105 18.24 -9.81 -10.06
CA ARG A 105 17.84 -11.22 -9.82
C ARG A 105 18.00 -12.11 -11.04
N ASN A 106 17.82 -11.58 -12.26
CA ASN A 106 17.97 -12.34 -13.50
C ASN A 106 18.97 -11.65 -14.44
N PRO A 107 20.16 -12.21 -14.72
CA PRO A 107 21.09 -11.58 -15.65
C PRO A 107 20.56 -11.47 -17.09
N VAL A 108 19.55 -12.27 -17.46
CA VAL A 108 18.92 -12.23 -18.79
C VAL A 108 18.09 -10.97 -18.98
N THR A 109 17.51 -10.40 -17.91
CA THR A 109 16.71 -9.19 -18.04
C THR A 109 17.54 -7.97 -18.43
N ARG A 110 18.84 -7.95 -18.11
CA ARG A 110 19.78 -6.88 -18.50
C ARG A 110 20.03 -6.77 -20.01
N ILE A 111 19.96 -7.90 -20.72
CA ILE A 111 20.18 -7.98 -22.18
C ILE A 111 18.86 -8.06 -22.97
N ALA A 112 17.74 -8.19 -22.26
CA ALA A 112 16.43 -8.18 -22.87
C ALA A 112 16.07 -6.74 -23.28
N GLY A 113 15.50 -6.58 -24.48
CA GLY A 113 15.21 -5.27 -25.04
C GLY A 113 16.41 -4.46 -25.53
N SER A 114 17.62 -5.03 -25.59
CA SER A 114 18.77 -4.39 -26.24
C SER A 114 18.58 -4.20 -27.76
N TYR A 115 17.59 -4.88 -28.34
CA TYR A 115 17.17 -4.71 -29.73
C TYR A 115 15.71 -4.23 -29.76
N THR A 116 15.40 -3.25 -30.61
CA THR A 116 14.05 -2.74 -30.80
C THR A 116 13.14 -3.79 -31.44
N GLY A 117 11.88 -3.88 -30.99
CA GLY A 117 10.86 -4.73 -31.63
C GLY A 117 10.60 -6.08 -30.96
N GLY A 118 11.12 -6.32 -29.76
CA GLY A 118 10.81 -7.52 -28.98
C GLY A 118 9.30 -7.68 -28.72
N LEU A 119 8.82 -8.92 -28.79
CA LEU A 119 7.41 -9.28 -28.60
C LEU A 119 7.21 -10.29 -27.46
N ALA A 120 8.27 -10.95 -26.98
CA ALA A 120 8.21 -11.95 -25.92
C ALA A 120 8.47 -11.32 -24.54
N GLU A 121 7.86 -11.89 -23.51
CA GLU A 121 8.06 -11.56 -22.10
C GLU A 121 8.92 -12.63 -21.43
N VAL A 122 9.54 -12.31 -20.28
CA VAL A 122 10.35 -13.25 -19.52
C VAL A 122 9.45 -14.32 -18.92
N ASP A 123 9.60 -15.57 -19.36
CA ASP A 123 8.72 -16.69 -18.96
C ASP A 123 9.48 -17.88 -18.34
N TYR A 124 10.79 -17.72 -18.12
CA TYR A 124 11.73 -18.72 -17.62
C TYR A 124 11.99 -19.89 -18.57
N ARG A 125 11.66 -19.75 -19.87
CA ARG A 125 11.90 -20.77 -20.90
C ARG A 125 12.69 -20.17 -22.04
N ASN A 126 13.90 -20.69 -22.26
CA ASN A 126 14.77 -20.22 -23.36
C ASN A 126 15.05 -18.69 -23.37
N ASP A 127 14.69 -17.95 -22.31
CA ASP A 127 14.89 -16.50 -22.20
C ASP A 127 16.33 -16.08 -22.56
N SER A 128 17.32 -16.88 -22.16
CA SER A 128 18.74 -16.59 -22.46
C SER A 128 19.04 -16.56 -23.96
N GLN A 129 18.34 -17.38 -24.76
CA GLN A 129 18.46 -17.41 -26.21
C GLN A 129 17.59 -16.33 -26.85
N GLU A 130 16.37 -16.14 -26.35
CA GLU A 130 15.44 -15.11 -26.84
C GLU A 130 15.96 -13.69 -26.64
N ALA A 131 16.67 -13.42 -25.53
CA ALA A 131 17.31 -12.14 -25.28
C ALA A 131 18.48 -11.89 -26.24
N LYS A 132 19.31 -12.92 -26.49
CA LYS A 132 20.41 -12.83 -27.48
C LYS A 132 19.91 -12.57 -28.90
N LEU A 133 18.71 -13.08 -29.23
CA LEU A 133 18.07 -12.91 -30.52
C LEU A 133 17.26 -11.59 -30.63
N GLY A 134 17.18 -10.79 -29.56
CA GLY A 134 16.43 -9.53 -29.55
C GLY A 134 14.90 -9.69 -29.57
N ILE A 135 14.41 -10.89 -29.25
CA ILE A 135 12.97 -11.23 -29.27
C ILE A 135 12.31 -10.83 -27.94
N LEU A 136 13.08 -10.90 -26.86
CA LEU A 136 12.67 -10.55 -25.50
C LEU A 136 12.55 -9.03 -25.36
N ARG A 137 11.41 -8.57 -24.86
CA ARG A 137 11.16 -7.15 -24.54
C ARG A 137 12.06 -6.68 -23.41
N ALA A 138 12.33 -5.37 -23.39
CA ALA A 138 12.97 -4.73 -22.25
C ALA A 138 12.09 -5.00 -21.01
N PRO A 139 12.62 -5.64 -19.97
CA PRO A 139 11.91 -5.82 -18.71
C PRO A 139 11.89 -4.51 -17.90
N GLY A 140 12.60 -3.50 -18.39
CA GLY A 140 12.73 -2.18 -17.81
C GLY A 140 14.15 -1.99 -17.29
N GLY A 141 14.97 -1.25 -18.04
CA GLY A 141 16.27 -0.79 -17.57
C GLY A 141 16.14 0.17 -16.39
N LEU A 142 17.01 1.18 -16.34
CA LEU A 142 16.81 2.29 -15.41
C LEU A 142 15.43 2.92 -15.66
N ALA A 143 14.65 3.04 -14.58
CA ALA A 143 13.32 3.61 -14.61
C ALA A 143 13.35 4.98 -13.92
N GLU A 144 12.81 6.00 -14.59
CA GLU A 144 12.52 7.27 -13.95
C GLU A 144 11.22 7.12 -13.15
N VAL A 145 11.28 7.43 -11.86
CA VAL A 145 10.11 7.50 -10.99
C VAL A 145 9.86 8.94 -10.60
N ALA A 146 8.61 9.38 -10.70
CA ALA A 146 8.15 10.68 -10.25
C ALA A 146 7.00 10.53 -9.25
N TYR A 147 7.21 10.97 -8.02
CA TYR A 147 6.17 11.06 -7.00
C TYR A 147 5.51 12.45 -7.06
N LEU A 148 4.19 12.46 -7.18
CA LEU A 148 3.34 13.66 -7.25
C LEU A 148 2.25 13.57 -6.19
N MET A 149 1.98 14.69 -5.51
CA MET A 149 0.83 14.80 -4.60
C MET A 149 -0.48 14.88 -5.39
N GLY A 150 -1.14 13.73 -5.57
CA GLY A 150 -2.58 13.56 -5.87
C GLY A 150 -3.14 14.20 -7.16
N PRO A 151 -4.34 13.78 -7.62
CA PRO A 151 -4.97 14.37 -8.79
C PRO A 151 -5.43 15.82 -8.52
N GLU A 152 -5.48 16.63 -9.58
CA GLU A 152 -5.88 18.04 -9.53
C GLU A 152 -7.37 18.25 -9.20
N SER A 153 -8.18 17.24 -9.48
CA SER A 153 -9.61 17.13 -9.20
C SER A 153 -10.05 15.67 -9.40
N GLY A 154 -10.77 15.08 -8.44
CA GLY A 154 -11.32 13.73 -8.56
C GLY A 154 -10.94 12.78 -7.43
N SER A 155 -11.56 12.98 -6.27
CA SER A 155 -11.84 11.90 -5.31
C SER A 155 -13.25 12.13 -4.77
N GLU A 156 -14.23 11.94 -5.65
CA GLU A 156 -15.60 11.54 -5.30
C GLU A 156 -15.80 10.08 -5.73
#